data_AF-A0A0F9C213-F1
#
_entry.id   AF-A0A0F9C213-F1
#
_cell.length_a   1.000
_cell.length_b   1.000
_cell.length_c   1.000
_cell.angle_alpha   90.00
_cell.angle_beta   90.00
_cell.angle_gamma   90.00
#
_symmetry.space_group_name_H-M   'P 1'
#
loop_
_entity.id
_entity.type
_entity.pdbx_description
1 polymer ?
#
loop_
_entity_poly.entity_id
_entity_poly.type
_entity_poly.pdbx_seq_one_letter_code
_entity_poly.pdbx_strand_id
1 'polypeptide(L)'
;MSSRGVPGPELVERALLGLGIVAKIDMAEIRAPFIRSGLSAAAVAFLVVLAGTALFFRIGKPIIATLEAYSRDLEKEVEERKRAEEELRKSEEKYRSMMEAMDDEVYICSPDLRIEYINPAMKKRIGYDATGEPCHKAIHGRDEKCPWCIHEEILQGKNVKNELVTPKDGKTYHVSNSPIFHTDGS
;
A
#
# COMPACT_ATOMS: atom_id res chain seq x y z
N MET A 1 91.35 103.57 -23.05
CA MET A 1 91.65 103.30 -24.47
C MET A 1 90.80 102.11 -24.92
N SER A 2 90.07 102.31 -26.04
CA SER A 2 89.37 101.35 -26.91
C SER A 2 88.38 100.36 -26.26
N SER A 3 87.05 100.45 -26.37
CA SER A 3 86.11 100.69 -27.48
C SER A 3 85.98 99.54 -28.50
N ARG A 4 84.71 99.24 -28.81
CA ARG A 4 84.11 98.40 -29.88
C ARG A 4 83.83 96.95 -29.47
N GLY A 5 82.62 96.39 -29.64
CA GLY A 5 81.39 96.90 -30.25
C GLY A 5 80.29 95.81 -30.12
N VAL A 6 79.03 96.25 -30.08
CA VAL A 6 77.81 95.41 -30.01
C VAL A 6 77.21 95.32 -31.42
N PRO A 7 76.54 94.20 -31.76
CA PRO A 7 75.11 94.24 -32.13
C PRO A 7 74.35 93.18 -31.30
N GLY A 8 73.11 93.31 -30.85
CA GLY A 8 71.90 93.89 -31.44
C GLY A 8 70.75 92.89 -31.16
N PRO A 9 69.49 93.33 -31.07
CA PRO A 9 68.46 92.85 -30.14
C PRO A 9 67.53 91.75 -30.71
N GLU A 10 66.51 91.33 -29.94
CA GLU A 10 65.40 90.37 -30.26
C GLU A 10 65.73 88.90 -29.89
N LEU A 11 64.93 88.12 -29.17
CA LEU A 11 63.48 88.12 -28.95
C LEU A 11 63.13 87.77 -27.50
N VAL A 12 62.31 88.64 -26.91
CA VAL A 12 61.32 88.31 -25.88
C VAL A 12 60.28 87.37 -26.49
N GLU A 13 59.63 86.57 -25.64
CA GLU A 13 58.42 85.78 -25.91
C GLU A 13 58.59 84.52 -26.78
N ARG A 14 58.37 83.34 -26.17
CA ARG A 14 57.21 82.49 -26.53
C ARG A 14 57.06 81.25 -25.66
N ALA A 15 55.81 81.10 -25.21
CA ALA A 15 55.08 79.84 -25.08
C ALA A 15 55.40 78.91 -23.91
N LEU A 16 54.84 79.23 -22.74
CA LEU A 16 54.21 78.25 -21.85
C LEU A 16 52.98 77.62 -22.55
N LEU A 17 53.19 76.87 -23.63
CA LEU A 17 52.11 76.14 -24.30
C LEU A 17 52.23 74.64 -24.02
N GLY A 18 51.43 74.21 -23.04
CA GLY A 18 50.76 72.91 -22.96
C GLY A 18 51.47 71.69 -23.55
N LEU A 19 52.47 71.15 -22.85
CA LEU A 19 52.88 69.75 -23.05
C LEU A 19 51.99 68.84 -22.19
N GLY A 20 50.77 68.58 -22.67
CA GLY A 20 49.98 67.46 -22.18
C GLY A 20 50.50 66.17 -22.80
N ILE A 21 50.83 65.15 -22.00
CA ILE A 21 51.15 63.82 -22.49
C ILE A 21 49.87 63.20 -23.06
N VAL A 22 49.76 63.08 -24.38
CA VAL A 22 48.70 62.31 -25.03
C VAL A 22 49.18 60.87 -25.19
N ALA A 23 48.86 60.02 -24.20
CA ALA A 23 49.02 58.58 -24.36
C ALA A 23 47.83 58.03 -25.17
N LYS A 24 48.09 57.48 -26.36
CA LYS A 24 47.08 56.78 -27.14
C LYS A 24 46.84 55.41 -26.49
N ILE A 25 45.90 55.34 -25.56
CA ILE A 25 45.53 54.08 -24.91
C ILE A 25 44.72 53.25 -25.91
N ASP A 26 45.25 52.11 -26.34
CA ASP A 26 44.49 51.18 -27.16
C ASP A 26 43.43 50.48 -26.29
N MET A 27 42.18 50.91 -26.46
CA MET A 27 41.04 50.34 -25.75
C MET A 27 40.87 48.83 -25.98
N ALA A 28 41.39 48.28 -27.08
CA ALA A 28 41.33 46.85 -27.35
C ALA A 28 42.23 46.04 -26.39
N GLU A 29 43.43 46.54 -26.08
CA GLU A 29 44.37 45.87 -25.15
C GLU A 29 43.86 45.89 -23.72
N ILE A 30 43.20 46.97 -23.30
CA ILE A 30 42.58 47.04 -21.96
C ILE A 30 41.35 46.14 -21.88
N ARG A 31 40.51 46.09 -22.91
CA ARG A 31 39.24 45.34 -22.88
C ARG A 31 39.43 43.83 -23.01
N ALA A 32 40.48 43.36 -23.70
CA ALA A 32 40.77 41.94 -23.91
C ALA A 32 40.85 41.09 -22.61
N PRO A 33 41.60 41.47 -21.56
CA PRO A 33 41.64 40.71 -20.30
C PRO A 33 40.29 40.69 -19.57
N PHE A 34 39.53 41.79 -19.57
CA PHE A 34 38.19 41.84 -18.96
C PHE A 34 37.20 40.90 -19.68
N ILE A 35 37.23 40.88 -21.02
CA ILE A 35 36.41 39.96 -21.82
C ILE A 35 36.80 38.51 -21.51
N ARG A 36 38.09 38.16 -21.53
CA ARG A 36 38.56 36.79 -21.23
C ARG A 36 38.14 36.33 -19.82
N SER A 37 38.28 37.20 -18.82
CA SER A 37 37.85 36.90 -17.44
C SER A 37 36.34 36.77 -17.30
N GLY A 38 35.56 37.57 -18.05
CA GLY A 38 34.09 37.46 -18.06
C GLY A 38 33.63 36.15 -18.71
N LEU A 39 34.25 35.75 -19.83
CA LEU A 39 33.98 34.48 -20.50
C LEU A 39 34.33 33.27 -19.64
N SER A 40 35.48 33.29 -18.94
CA SER A 40 35.87 32.18 -18.06
C SER A 40 34.92 32.04 -16.86
N ALA A 41 34.52 33.15 -16.23
CA ALA A 41 33.54 33.13 -15.15
C ALA A 41 32.18 32.60 -15.61
N ALA A 42 31.70 33.02 -16.78
CA ALA A 42 30.46 32.52 -17.37
C ALA A 42 30.53 31.01 -17.68
N ALA A 43 31.66 30.54 -18.23
CA ALA A 43 31.87 29.12 -18.51
C ALA A 43 31.85 28.27 -17.23
N VAL A 44 32.52 28.72 -16.16
CA VAL A 44 32.50 28.02 -14.86
C VAL A 44 31.09 27.99 -14.27
N ALA A 45 30.38 29.12 -14.28
CA ALA A 45 29.00 29.18 -13.79
C ALA A 45 28.09 28.21 -14.56
N PHE A 46 28.23 28.17 -15.89
CA PHE A 46 27.48 27.25 -16.73
C PHE A 46 27.80 25.78 -16.43
N LEU A 47 29.08 25.42 -16.25
CA LEU A 47 29.49 24.07 -15.87
C LEU A 47 28.93 23.64 -14.52
N VAL A 48 28.91 24.54 -13.53
CA VAL A 48 28.34 24.26 -12.19
C VAL A 48 26.83 23.99 -12.30
N VAL A 49 26.10 24.81 -13.06
CA VAL A 49 24.65 24.63 -13.29
C VAL A 49 24.39 23.31 -14.04
N LEU A 50 25.17 23.01 -15.08
CA LEU A 50 25.04 21.75 -15.83
C LEU A 50 25.34 20.54 -14.94
N ALA A 51 26.40 20.58 -14.15
CA ALA A 51 26.74 19.50 -13.22
C ALA A 51 25.67 19.31 -12.15
N GLY A 52 25.16 20.41 -11.57
CA GLY A 52 24.09 20.39 -10.57
C GLY A 52 22.77 19.83 -11.12
N THR A 53 22.35 20.27 -12.31
CA THR A 53 21.15 19.75 -12.98
C THR A 53 21.30 18.28 -13.36
N ALA A 54 22.46 17.88 -13.91
CA ALA A 54 22.75 16.48 -14.21
C ALA A 54 22.72 15.61 -12.95
N LEU A 55 23.29 16.07 -11.83
CA LEU A 55 23.27 15.37 -10.55
C LEU A 55 21.84 15.25 -9.99
N PHE A 56 21.06 16.32 -10.04
CA PHE A 56 19.65 16.34 -9.63
C PHE A 56 18.83 15.31 -10.40
N PHE A 57 18.96 15.25 -11.73
CA PHE A 57 18.28 14.24 -12.53
C PHE A 57 18.81 12.83 -12.31
N ARG A 58 20.12 12.66 -12.07
CA ARG A 58 20.73 11.35 -11.82
C ARG A 58 20.25 10.72 -10.52
N ILE A 59 19.99 11.54 -9.49
CA ILE A 59 19.49 11.08 -8.18
C ILE A 59 17.95 11.04 -8.14
N GLY A 60 17.27 12.04 -8.71
CA GLY A 60 15.81 12.16 -8.62
C GLY A 60 15.06 11.13 -9.44
N LYS A 61 15.54 10.81 -10.66
CA LYS A 61 14.88 9.83 -11.55
C LYS A 61 14.71 8.43 -10.93
N PRO A 62 15.74 7.80 -10.34
CA PRO A 62 15.56 6.47 -9.74
C PRO A 62 14.58 6.51 -8.56
N ILE A 63 14.60 7.56 -7.73
CA ILE A 63 13.69 7.69 -6.58
C ILE A 63 12.22 7.72 -7.03
N ILE A 64 11.91 8.52 -8.06
CA ILE A 64 10.54 8.63 -8.60
C ILE A 64 10.12 7.28 -9.21
N ALA A 65 10.98 6.66 -10.01
CA ALA A 65 10.67 5.36 -10.63
C ALA A 65 10.45 4.25 -9.59
N THR A 66 11.23 4.23 -8.51
CA THR A 66 11.04 3.30 -7.40
C THR A 66 9.73 3.56 -6.67
N LEU A 67 9.37 4.82 -6.40
CA LEU A 67 8.11 5.16 -5.76
C LEU A 67 6.90 4.76 -6.61
N GLU A 68 6.95 4.98 -7.92
CA GLU A 68 5.90 4.55 -8.86
C GLU A 68 5.80 3.02 -8.95
N ALA A 69 6.91 2.29 -8.82
CA ALA A 69 6.88 0.83 -8.74
C ALA A 69 6.19 0.37 -7.44
N TYR A 70 6.60 0.89 -6.29
CA TYR A 70 5.97 0.58 -5.00
C TYR A 70 4.47 0.92 -4.97
N SER A 71 4.07 2.06 -5.53
CA SER A 71 2.65 2.44 -5.61
C SER A 71 1.84 1.42 -6.42
N ARG A 72 2.36 1.01 -7.58
CA ARG A 72 1.69 0.00 -8.43
C ARG A 72 1.60 -1.36 -7.75
N ASP A 73 2.65 -1.78 -7.06
CA ASP A 73 2.66 -3.06 -6.34
C ASP A 73 1.63 -3.03 -5.20
N LEU A 74 1.56 -1.92 -4.45
CA LEU A 74 0.59 -1.75 -3.37
C LEU A 74 -0.85 -1.70 -3.91
N GLU A 75 -1.09 -0.98 -5.02
CA GLU A 75 -2.40 -0.96 -5.68
C GLU A 75 -2.83 -2.36 -6.10
N LYS A 76 -1.90 -3.16 -6.63
CA LYS A 76 -2.15 -4.55 -7.01
C LYS A 76 -2.47 -5.43 -5.80
N GLU A 77 -1.70 -5.32 -4.72
CA GLU A 77 -1.94 -6.07 -3.48
C GLU A 77 -3.31 -5.72 -2.87
N VAL A 78 -3.68 -4.43 -2.86
CA VAL A 78 -5.00 -3.98 -2.39
C VAL A 78 -6.12 -4.54 -3.27
N GLU A 79 -5.94 -4.54 -4.59
CA GLU A 79 -6.93 -5.09 -5.53
C GLU A 79 -7.08 -6.62 -5.36
N GLU A 80 -5.98 -7.36 -5.20
CA GLU A 80 -5.98 -8.79 -4.93
C GLU A 80 -6.69 -9.10 -3.61
N ARG A 81 -6.40 -8.35 -2.54
CA ARG A 81 -7.07 -8.50 -1.24
C ARG A 81 -8.57 -8.24 -1.35
N LYS A 82 -8.99 -7.16 -2.03
CA LYS A 82 -10.42 -6.85 -2.21
C LYS A 82 -11.17 -7.94 -2.96
N ARG A 83 -10.55 -8.53 -3.98
CA ARG A 83 -11.14 -9.66 -4.72
C ARG A 83 -11.33 -10.87 -3.82
N ALA A 84 -10.32 -11.22 -3.03
CA ALA A 84 -10.41 -12.32 -2.08
C ALA A 84 -11.50 -12.09 -1.02
N GLU A 85 -11.59 -10.88 -0.47
CA GLU A 85 -12.64 -10.50 0.49
C GLU A 85 -14.04 -10.58 -0.13
N GLU A 86 -14.20 -10.13 -1.37
CA GLU A 86 -15.47 -10.17 -2.09
C GLU A 86 -15.88 -11.60 -2.47
N GLU A 87 -14.93 -12.43 -2.88
CA GLU A 87 -15.18 -13.86 -3.14
C GLU A 87 -15.59 -14.58 -1.86
N LEU A 88 -14.91 -14.31 -0.74
CA LEU A 88 -15.27 -14.84 0.57
C LEU A 88 -16.69 -14.40 0.95
N ARG A 89 -16.99 -13.10 0.89
CA ARG A 89 -18.32 -12.55 1.19
C ARG A 89 -19.41 -13.21 0.34
N LYS A 90 -19.19 -13.34 -0.97
CA LYS A 90 -20.15 -14.01 -1.87
C LYS A 90 -20.35 -15.48 -1.50
N SER A 91 -19.28 -16.18 -1.12
CA SER A 91 -19.38 -17.58 -0.69
C SER A 91 -20.15 -17.73 0.62
N GLU A 92 -19.94 -16.84 1.59
CA GLU A 92 -20.65 -16.80 2.86
C GLU A 92 -22.13 -16.46 2.67
N GLU A 93 -22.44 -15.46 1.85
CA GLU A 93 -23.82 -15.08 1.51
C GLU A 93 -24.55 -16.20 0.79
N LYS A 94 -23.87 -16.89 -0.14
CA LYS A 94 -24.43 -18.05 -0.83
C LYS A 94 -24.72 -19.19 0.14
N TYR A 95 -23.76 -19.53 1.02
CA TYR A 95 -23.95 -20.57 2.03
C TYR A 95 -25.10 -20.22 2.99
N ARG A 96 -25.11 -18.98 3.51
CA ARG A 96 -26.18 -18.48 4.37
C ARG A 96 -27.54 -18.58 3.70
N SER A 97 -27.66 -18.08 2.47
CA SER A 97 -28.91 -18.11 1.70
C SER A 97 -29.40 -19.54 1.48
N MET A 98 -28.50 -20.48 1.18
CA MET A 98 -28.84 -21.90 1.06
C MET A 98 -29.38 -22.46 2.37
N MET A 99 -28.68 -22.25 3.49
CA MET A 99 -29.11 -22.76 4.78
C MET A 99 -30.40 -22.12 5.29
N GLU A 100 -30.62 -20.84 5.00
CA GLU A 100 -31.84 -20.11 5.36
C GLU A 100 -33.06 -20.57 4.57
N ALA A 101 -32.88 -20.95 3.30
CA ALA A 101 -33.94 -21.45 2.44
C ALA A 101 -34.22 -22.95 2.58
N MET A 102 -33.36 -23.72 3.27
CA MET A 102 -33.57 -25.15 3.48
C MET A 102 -34.70 -25.40 4.50
N ASP A 103 -35.67 -26.21 4.09
CA ASP A 103 -36.74 -26.70 4.96
C ASP A 103 -36.29 -27.84 5.88
N ASP A 104 -35.21 -28.55 5.51
CA ASP A 104 -34.64 -29.63 6.30
C ASP A 104 -33.88 -29.08 7.51
N GLU A 105 -34.00 -29.78 8.63
CA GLU A 105 -33.36 -29.42 9.89
C GLU A 105 -31.87 -29.78 9.85
N VAL A 106 -31.01 -28.77 10.05
CA VAL A 106 -29.55 -28.94 10.02
C VAL A 106 -28.96 -28.38 11.31
N TYR A 107 -28.04 -29.13 11.91
CA TYR A 107 -27.21 -28.68 13.02
C TYR A 107 -25.78 -29.17 12.89
N ILE A 108 -24.84 -28.42 13.45
CA ILE A 108 -23.44 -28.82 13.65
C ILE A 108 -23.21 -28.89 15.16
N CYS A 109 -22.44 -29.89 15.57
CA CYS A 109 -22.18 -30.17 16.97
C CYS A 109 -20.70 -30.43 17.18
N SER A 110 -20.14 -29.81 18.22
CA SER A 110 -18.76 -29.99 18.64
C SER A 110 -18.51 -31.41 19.19
N PRO A 111 -17.23 -31.83 19.34
CA PRO A 111 -16.86 -33.08 19.99
C PRO A 111 -17.44 -33.24 21.40
N ASP A 112 -17.68 -32.14 22.11
CA ASP A 112 -18.25 -32.10 23.47
C ASP A 112 -19.79 -32.12 23.50
N LEU A 113 -20.43 -32.50 22.40
CA LEU A 113 -21.89 -32.57 22.25
C LEU A 113 -22.60 -31.20 22.38
N ARG A 114 -21.91 -30.09 22.13
CA ARG A 114 -22.50 -28.75 22.12
C ARG A 114 -22.85 -28.32 20.71
N ILE A 115 -24.04 -27.75 20.54
CA ILE A 115 -24.49 -27.22 19.26
C ILE A 115 -23.63 -26.00 18.89
N GLU A 116 -22.99 -26.04 17.73
CA GLU A 116 -22.20 -24.92 17.20
C GLU A 116 -22.99 -24.09 16.18
N TYR A 117 -23.91 -24.75 15.48
CA TYR A 117 -24.75 -24.11 14.47
C TYR A 117 -26.09 -24.84 14.34
N ILE A 118 -27.14 -24.07 14.06
CA ILE A 118 -28.46 -24.56 13.66
C ILE A 118 -29.06 -23.64 12.58
N ASN A 119 -29.69 -24.24 11.56
CA ASN A 119 -30.39 -23.49 10.54
C ASN A 119 -31.79 -23.03 11.02
N PRO A 120 -32.49 -22.15 10.28
CA PRO A 120 -33.83 -21.67 10.67
C PRO A 120 -34.88 -22.78 10.84
N ALA A 121 -34.85 -23.83 10.01
CA ALA A 121 -35.75 -24.98 10.15
C ALA A 121 -35.57 -25.68 11.50
N MET A 122 -34.31 -25.92 11.90
CA MET A 122 -34.01 -26.51 13.21
C MET A 122 -34.40 -25.60 14.37
N LYS A 123 -34.15 -24.29 14.26
CA LYS A 123 -34.63 -23.30 15.25
C LYS A 123 -36.15 -23.32 15.40
N LYS A 124 -36.88 -23.43 14.30
CA LYS A 124 -38.35 -23.51 14.29
C LYS A 124 -38.85 -24.79 14.98
N ARG A 125 -38.17 -25.93 14.77
CA ARG A 125 -38.49 -27.19 15.47
C ARG A 125 -38.22 -27.09 16.97
N ILE A 126 -37.05 -26.58 17.36
CA ILE A 126 -36.64 -26.48 18.76
C ILE A 126 -37.47 -25.42 19.50
N GLY A 127 -37.84 -24.35 18.81
CA GLY A 127 -38.61 -23.20 19.31
C GLY A 127 -37.75 -21.97 19.65
N TYR A 128 -36.42 -22.08 19.60
CA TYR A 128 -35.48 -21.02 19.93
C TYR A 128 -34.08 -21.32 19.34
N ASP A 129 -33.15 -20.37 19.50
CA ASP A 129 -31.74 -20.58 19.14
C ASP A 129 -30.98 -21.28 20.27
N ALA A 130 -30.71 -22.57 20.10
CA ALA A 130 -30.03 -23.42 21.08
C ALA A 130 -28.51 -23.52 20.87
N THR A 131 -27.91 -22.59 20.12
CA THR A 131 -26.46 -22.56 19.92
C THR A 131 -25.73 -22.46 21.26
N GLY A 132 -24.71 -23.29 21.46
CA GLY A 132 -23.97 -23.46 22.69
C GLY A 132 -24.57 -24.47 23.67
N GLU A 133 -25.82 -24.91 23.50
CA GLU A 133 -26.45 -25.89 24.39
C GLU A 133 -26.05 -27.34 24.05
N PRO A 134 -26.12 -28.28 25.02
CA PRO A 134 -25.94 -29.70 24.73
C PRO A 134 -27.03 -30.23 23.79
N CYS A 135 -26.63 -30.95 22.74
CA CYS A 135 -27.54 -31.43 21.71
C CYS A 135 -28.64 -32.36 22.25
N HIS A 136 -28.30 -33.26 23.20
CA HIS A 136 -29.25 -34.18 23.82
C HIS A 136 -30.37 -33.46 24.58
N LYS A 137 -30.08 -32.28 25.13
CA LYS A 137 -31.06 -31.45 25.84
C LYS A 137 -31.93 -30.66 24.86
N ALA A 138 -31.29 -29.88 23.98
CA ALA A 138 -32.00 -29.00 23.06
C ALA A 138 -32.85 -29.77 22.03
N ILE A 139 -32.31 -30.86 21.47
CA ILE A 139 -32.94 -31.61 20.36
C ILE A 139 -33.87 -32.70 20.88
N HIS A 140 -33.45 -33.41 21.93
CA HIS A 140 -34.16 -34.61 22.42
C HIS A 140 -34.84 -34.43 23.78
N GLY A 141 -34.65 -33.30 24.46
CA GLY A 141 -35.27 -33.03 25.77
C GLY A 141 -34.73 -33.92 26.90
N ARG A 142 -33.48 -34.40 26.77
CA ARG A 142 -32.83 -35.27 27.76
C ARG A 142 -31.82 -34.49 28.60
N ASP A 143 -31.59 -34.92 29.84
CA ASP A 143 -30.54 -34.36 30.71
C ASP A 143 -29.18 -35.06 30.54
N GLU A 144 -29.16 -36.21 29.88
CA GLU A 144 -27.96 -37.02 29.65
C GLU A 144 -27.83 -37.41 28.17
N LYS A 145 -26.62 -37.82 27.78
CA LYS A 145 -26.29 -38.32 26.43
C LYS A 145 -27.31 -39.36 25.97
N CYS A 146 -27.72 -39.26 24.71
CA CYS A 146 -28.69 -40.19 24.13
C CYS A 146 -28.14 -41.64 24.12
N PRO A 147 -28.91 -42.66 24.51
CA PRO A 147 -28.54 -44.07 24.38
C PRO A 147 -28.32 -44.50 22.92
N TRP A 148 -28.96 -43.81 21.98
CA TRP A 148 -28.81 -43.98 20.54
C TRP A 148 -27.84 -42.96 19.91
N CYS A 149 -27.00 -42.33 20.72
CA CYS A 149 -26.05 -41.34 20.23
C CYS A 149 -24.98 -42.02 19.37
N ILE A 150 -24.89 -41.62 18.10
CA ILE A 150 -23.92 -42.11 17.12
C ILE A 150 -22.64 -41.26 17.07
N HIS A 151 -22.46 -40.35 18.03
CA HIS A 151 -21.39 -39.33 18.00
C HIS A 151 -19.99 -39.97 17.99
N GLU A 152 -19.83 -41.11 18.64
CA GLU A 152 -18.55 -41.82 18.67
C GLU A 152 -18.18 -42.35 17.27
N GLU A 153 -19.15 -42.88 16.52
CA GLU A 153 -18.95 -43.32 15.15
C GLU A 153 -18.65 -42.14 14.20
N ILE A 154 -19.33 -41.00 14.39
CA ILE A 154 -19.07 -39.79 13.60
C ILE A 154 -17.65 -39.26 13.86
N LEU A 155 -17.20 -39.22 15.11
CA LEU A 155 -15.82 -38.82 15.45
C LEU A 155 -14.76 -39.77 14.88
N GLN A 156 -15.11 -41.03 14.61
CA GLN A 156 -14.25 -41.99 13.89
C GLN A 156 -14.26 -41.78 12.36
N GLY A 157 -14.92 -40.74 11.86
CA GLY A 157 -14.99 -40.40 10.44
C GLY A 157 -16.06 -41.16 9.65
N LYS A 158 -16.99 -41.86 10.32
CA LYS A 158 -18.04 -42.62 9.64
C LYS A 158 -19.22 -41.73 9.27
N ASN A 159 -19.79 -41.95 8.10
CA ASN A 159 -21.10 -41.40 7.74
C ASN A 159 -22.18 -42.37 8.23
N VAL A 160 -23.13 -41.89 9.03
CA VAL A 160 -24.19 -42.72 9.61
C VAL A 160 -25.55 -42.17 9.21
N LYS A 161 -26.39 -43.04 8.65
CA LYS A 161 -27.78 -42.74 8.33
C LYS A 161 -28.69 -43.67 9.13
N ASN A 162 -29.68 -43.11 9.80
CA ASN A 162 -30.60 -43.88 10.62
C ASN A 162 -31.95 -43.17 10.74
N GLU A 163 -32.99 -43.95 11.03
CA GLU A 163 -34.26 -43.40 11.50
C GLU A 163 -34.24 -43.31 13.02
N LEU A 164 -34.65 -42.17 13.57
CA LEU A 164 -34.78 -41.97 15.00
C LEU A 164 -36.14 -41.39 15.34
N VAL A 165 -36.72 -41.83 16.44
CA VAL A 165 -37.90 -41.21 17.04
C VAL A 165 -37.42 -40.39 18.23
N THR A 166 -37.71 -39.10 18.25
CA THR A 166 -37.30 -38.26 19.38
C THR A 166 -38.38 -38.26 20.47
N PRO A 167 -38.01 -38.40 21.76
CA PRO A 167 -38.97 -38.31 22.85
C PRO A 167 -39.62 -36.93 22.99
N LYS A 168 -38.94 -35.87 22.53
CA LYS A 168 -39.37 -34.48 22.70
C LYS A 168 -40.66 -34.15 21.94
N ASP A 169 -40.81 -34.67 20.72
CA ASP A 169 -41.96 -34.37 19.85
C ASP A 169 -42.68 -35.64 19.33
N GLY A 170 -42.15 -36.83 19.61
CA GLY A 170 -42.74 -38.11 19.21
C GLY A 170 -42.69 -38.40 17.70
N LYS A 171 -42.02 -37.58 16.89
CA LYS A 171 -41.93 -37.75 15.43
C LYS A 171 -40.73 -38.62 15.05
N THR A 172 -40.87 -39.29 13.91
CA THR A 172 -39.80 -40.05 13.26
C THR A 172 -39.02 -39.15 12.30
N TYR A 173 -37.70 -39.22 12.39
CA TYR A 173 -36.75 -38.47 11.58
C TYR A 173 -35.81 -39.43 10.87
N HIS A 174 -35.61 -39.24 9.57
CA HIS A 174 -34.50 -39.86 8.86
C HIS A 174 -33.30 -38.91 8.93
N VAL A 175 -32.27 -39.29 9.67
CA VAL A 175 -31.12 -38.44 9.96
C VAL A 175 -29.89 -38.97 9.24
N SER A 176 -29.18 -38.05 8.57
CA SER A 176 -27.88 -38.31 7.96
C SER A 176 -26.85 -37.49 8.70
N ASN A 177 -25.88 -38.15 9.32
CA ASN A 177 -24.82 -37.53 10.09
C ASN A 177 -23.49 -37.80 9.40
N SER A 178 -22.70 -36.74 9.22
CA SER A 178 -21.42 -36.77 8.55
C SER A 178 -20.39 -36.00 9.38
N PRO A 179 -19.15 -36.49 9.49
CA PRO A 179 -18.09 -35.75 10.14
C PRO A 179 -17.78 -34.47 9.36
N ILE A 180 -17.63 -33.37 10.09
CA ILE A 180 -17.13 -32.11 9.55
C ILE A 180 -15.72 -31.95 10.13
N PHE A 181 -14.75 -31.80 9.23
CA PHE A 181 -13.37 -31.54 9.62
C PHE A 181 -13.11 -30.05 9.45
N HIS A 182 -12.85 -29.36 10.55
CA HIS A 182 -12.41 -27.97 10.47
C HIS A 182 -10.99 -27.93 9.88
N THR A 183 -10.71 -26.91 9.08
CA THR A 183 -9.40 -26.76 8.42
C THR A 183 -8.26 -26.46 9.39
N ASP A 184 -8.58 -26.03 10.62
CA ASP A 184 -7.65 -25.82 11.74
C ASP A 184 -7.47 -27.07 12.62
N GLY A 185 -8.22 -28.15 12.36
CA GLY A 185 -8.08 -29.43 13.05
C GLY A 185 -8.74 -29.51 14.43
N SER A 186 -9.58 -28.55 14.82
CA SER A 186 -10.45 -28.65 16.01
C SER A 186 -11.73 -29.44 15.77
#